data_AF-A0A413THS3-F1
#
_entry.id   AF-A0A413THS3-F1
#
_cell.length_a   1.000
_cell.length_b   1.000
_cell.length_c   1.000
_cell.angle_alpha   90.00
_cell.angle_beta   90.00
_cell.angle_gamma   90.00
#
_symmetry.space_group_name_H-M   'P 1'
#
loop_
_entity.id
_entity.type
_entity.pdbx_description
1 polymer ?
#
loop_
_entity_poly.entity_id
_entity_poly.type
_entity_poly.pdbx_seq_one_letter_code
_entity_poly.pdbx_strand_id
1 'polypeptide(L)'
;MPEVSFGALMSFYINLVCFPILFEVALQTVFLFFGIGYALFSSRRDVSNLRLFENMRAFLGIIVFVAATVLLSNAWSSMDWGDELSSLFLSIWYPIFIVPYVLALAYYALLESMRMRINVLEENLPTKEFINIAIALFPNFRYIRHFNGWNAHEYLECLKPSEKASYLADFKHEVDTVAANADAKVKRFESGKGRSGFDEDGIWFDWTYLEEMKSFLWTIASLENQRWMESGAYSSLDEAFNRFLPNGCNGSLLLSRGKDAYVCWAINPSGFVFATGSRDGAFPSMKYEGDRCPITEGADILSEFVDDNGDADSQLKNWHFSFYIDRSYL
;
A
#
# COMPACT_ATOMS: atom_id res chain seq x y z
N MET A 1 -15.10 12.07 -1.71
CA MET A 1 -16.55 11.89 -1.95
C MET A 1 -17.19 13.25 -2.21
N PRO A 2 -17.37 13.60 -3.50
CA PRO A 2 -18.72 13.87 -4.02
C PRO A 2 -18.95 13.40 -5.48
N GLU A 3 -18.00 12.69 -6.10
CA GLU A 3 -18.11 12.25 -7.51
C GLU A 3 -19.22 11.22 -7.74
N VAL A 4 -19.52 10.41 -6.72
CA VAL A 4 -20.58 9.39 -6.78
C VAL A 4 -21.97 10.03 -6.94
N SER A 5 -22.16 11.28 -6.48
CA SER A 5 -23.46 11.98 -6.56
C SER A 5 -23.72 12.54 -7.96
N PHE A 6 -22.75 13.23 -8.58
CA PHE A 6 -22.94 13.81 -9.92
C PHE A 6 -22.98 12.75 -11.02
N GLY A 7 -22.13 11.72 -10.92
CA GLY A 7 -22.14 10.60 -11.85
C GLY A 7 -23.45 9.80 -11.79
N ALA A 8 -23.98 9.56 -10.59
CA ALA A 8 -25.27 8.89 -10.43
C ALA A 8 -26.44 9.72 -10.97
N LEU A 9 -26.44 11.04 -10.75
CA LEU A 9 -27.47 11.93 -11.29
C LEU A 9 -27.44 12.00 -12.82
N MET A 10 -26.25 12.08 -13.44
CA MET A 10 -26.11 12.07 -14.90
C MET A 10 -26.46 10.70 -15.50
N SER A 11 -26.06 9.61 -14.85
CA SER A 11 -26.45 8.26 -15.24
C SER A 11 -27.96 8.08 -15.19
N PHE A 12 -28.61 8.53 -14.11
CA PHE A 12 -30.07 8.51 -14.02
C PHE A 12 -30.73 9.35 -15.11
N TYR A 13 -30.26 10.58 -15.32
CA TYR A 13 -30.84 11.49 -16.32
C TYR A 13 -30.79 10.91 -17.74
N ILE A 14 -29.71 10.24 -18.11
CA ILE A 14 -29.58 9.59 -19.43
C ILE A 14 -30.45 8.32 -19.50
N ASN A 15 -30.54 7.56 -18.40
CA ASN A 15 -31.35 6.34 -18.34
C ASN A 15 -32.87 6.58 -18.27
N LEU A 16 -33.32 7.82 -18.02
CA LEU A 16 -34.73 8.21 -18.16
C LEU A 16 -35.25 8.05 -19.60
N VAL A 17 -34.35 7.93 -20.57
CA VAL A 17 -34.70 7.72 -21.98
C VAL A 17 -34.08 6.40 -22.45
N CYS A 18 -34.92 5.37 -22.61
CA CYS A 18 -34.51 4.14 -23.28
C CYS A 18 -34.31 4.42 -24.78
N PHE A 19 -33.06 4.37 -25.24
CA PHE A 19 -32.82 4.38 -26.68
C PHE A 19 -33.11 2.97 -27.23
N PRO A 20 -33.37 2.84 -28.55
CA PRO A 20 -33.46 1.52 -29.15
C PRO A 20 -32.20 0.69 -28.83
N ILE A 21 -32.37 -0.55 -28.40
CA ILE A 21 -31.27 -1.44 -27.95
C ILE A 21 -30.09 -1.46 -28.93
N LEU A 22 -30.36 -1.48 -30.24
CA LEU A 22 -29.32 -1.44 -31.27
C LEU A 22 -28.50 -0.15 -31.26
N PHE A 23 -29.12 0.98 -30.95
CA PHE A 23 -28.45 2.27 -30.81
C PHE A 23 -27.61 2.32 -29.53
N GLU A 24 -28.13 1.81 -28.40
CA GLU A 24 -27.38 1.75 -27.14
C GLU A 24 -26.12 0.88 -27.26
N VAL A 25 -26.24 -0.30 -27.87
CA VAL A 25 -25.10 -1.20 -28.10
C VAL A 25 -24.05 -0.55 -29.01
N ALA A 26 -24.49 0.14 -30.07
CA ALA A 26 -23.58 0.88 -30.94
C ALA A 26 -22.87 2.02 -30.17
N LEU A 27 -23.62 2.78 -29.37
CA LEU A 27 -23.10 3.89 -28.56
C LEU A 27 -22.09 3.40 -27.51
N GLN A 28 -22.39 2.30 -26.80
CA GLN A 28 -21.49 1.67 -25.83
C GLN A 28 -20.20 1.20 -26.50
N THR A 29 -20.29 0.62 -27.70
CA THR A 29 -19.12 0.19 -28.48
C THR A 29 -18.22 1.37 -28.84
N VAL A 30 -18.81 2.50 -29.24
CA VAL A 30 -18.09 3.73 -29.57
C VAL A 30 -17.44 4.34 -28.31
N PHE A 31 -18.17 4.42 -27.19
CA PHE A 31 -17.61 4.90 -25.92
C PHE A 31 -16.47 4.00 -25.41
N LEU A 32 -16.60 2.68 -25.55
CA LEU A 32 -15.56 1.72 -25.19
C LEU A 32 -14.30 1.94 -26.02
N PHE A 33 -14.43 2.11 -27.34
CA PHE A 33 -13.30 2.41 -28.22
C PHE A 33 -12.56 3.69 -27.79
N PHE A 34 -13.29 4.77 -27.50
CA PHE A 34 -12.69 6.00 -27.02
C PHE A 34 -12.08 5.86 -25.61
N GLY A 35 -12.69 5.04 -24.73
CA GLY A 35 -12.16 4.75 -23.40
C GLY A 35 -10.84 3.97 -23.42
N ILE A 36 -10.75 2.95 -24.28
CA ILE A 36 -9.51 2.18 -24.49
C ILE A 36 -8.42 3.08 -25.08
N GLY A 37 -8.76 3.88 -26.09
CA GLY A 37 -7.83 4.86 -26.67
C GLY A 37 -7.29 5.82 -25.62
N TYR A 38 -8.16 6.42 -24.81
CA TYR A 38 -7.76 7.31 -23.71
C TYR A 38 -6.81 6.62 -22.72
N ALA A 39 -7.12 5.40 -22.26
CA ALA A 39 -6.27 4.66 -21.33
C ALA A 39 -4.88 4.36 -21.91
N LEU A 40 -4.83 3.98 -23.20
CA LEU A 40 -3.60 3.66 -23.90
C LEU A 40 -2.69 4.90 -24.08
N PHE A 41 -3.28 6.05 -24.45
CA PHE A 41 -2.52 7.30 -24.65
C PHE A 41 -2.14 7.99 -23.33
N SER A 42 -2.96 7.82 -22.28
CA SER A 42 -2.62 8.26 -20.91
C SER A 42 -1.38 7.55 -20.39
N SER A 43 -1.26 6.24 -20.63
CA SER A 43 -0.08 5.44 -20.25
C SER A 43 1.20 5.86 -20.99
N ARG A 44 1.09 6.37 -22.23
CA ARG A 44 2.23 6.77 -23.06
C ARG A 44 2.65 8.25 -22.94
N ARG A 45 2.02 9.04 -22.06
CA ARG A 45 2.23 10.51 -21.89
C ARG A 45 2.10 11.32 -23.19
N ASP A 46 1.31 10.86 -24.15
CA ASP A 46 1.06 11.62 -25.39
C ASP A 46 -0.10 12.61 -25.20
N VAL A 47 0.26 13.83 -24.81
CA VAL A 47 -0.69 14.88 -24.36
C VAL A 47 -1.63 15.34 -25.49
N SER A 48 -1.19 15.27 -26.75
CA SER A 48 -1.96 15.76 -27.90
C SER A 48 -3.14 14.84 -28.24
N ASN A 49 -2.85 13.54 -28.35
CA ASN A 49 -3.85 12.51 -28.63
C ASN A 49 -4.77 12.31 -27.42
N LEU A 50 -4.25 12.41 -26.19
CA LEU A 50 -5.08 12.37 -24.98
C LEU A 50 -6.22 13.39 -25.01
N ARG A 51 -5.92 14.66 -25.31
CA ARG A 51 -6.91 15.74 -25.38
C ARG A 51 -7.93 15.54 -26.49
N LEU A 52 -7.54 14.95 -27.63
CA LEU A 52 -8.48 14.63 -28.70
C LEU A 52 -9.49 13.57 -28.27
N PHE A 53 -9.04 12.48 -27.64
CA PHE A 53 -9.92 11.43 -27.13
C PHE A 53 -10.82 11.92 -26.00
N GLU A 54 -10.31 12.77 -25.12
CA GLU A 54 -11.09 13.42 -24.06
C GLU A 54 -12.16 14.35 -24.64
N ASN A 55 -11.80 15.23 -25.57
CA ASN A 55 -12.72 16.16 -26.23
C ASN A 55 -13.79 15.42 -27.04
N MET A 56 -13.43 14.36 -27.77
CA MET A 56 -14.38 13.56 -28.52
C MET A 56 -15.37 12.82 -27.61
N ARG A 57 -14.90 12.30 -26.47
CA ARG A 57 -15.78 11.67 -25.48
C ARG A 57 -16.73 12.69 -24.84
N ALA A 58 -16.24 13.89 -24.52
CA ALA A 58 -17.05 14.97 -24.00
C ALA A 58 -18.11 15.42 -25.03
N PHE A 59 -17.71 15.57 -26.30
CA PHE A 59 -18.61 15.93 -27.39
C PHE A 59 -19.69 14.87 -27.63
N LEU A 60 -19.32 13.59 -27.65
CA LEU A 60 -20.28 12.48 -27.75
C LEU A 60 -21.25 12.49 -26.56
N GLY A 61 -20.75 12.76 -25.35
CA GLY A 61 -21.58 12.93 -24.16
C GLY A 61 -22.59 14.08 -24.28
N ILE A 62 -22.18 15.22 -24.83
CA ILE A 62 -23.08 16.37 -25.09
C ILE A 62 -24.16 16.00 -26.12
N ILE A 63 -23.81 15.31 -27.21
CA ILE A 63 -24.78 14.87 -28.22
C ILE A 63 -25.83 13.95 -27.58
N VAL A 64 -25.39 12.95 -26.80
CA VAL A 64 -26.28 12.02 -26.10
C VAL A 64 -27.17 12.78 -25.12
N PHE A 65 -26.63 13.76 -24.40
CA PHE A 65 -27.38 14.59 -23.46
C PHE A 65 -28.45 15.44 -24.17
N VAL A 66 -28.11 16.09 -25.27
CA VAL A 66 -29.07 16.87 -26.07
C VAL A 66 -30.15 15.96 -26.68
N ALA A 67 -29.76 14.81 -27.23
CA ALA A 67 -30.70 13.84 -27.77
C ALA A 67 -31.66 13.30 -26.69
N ALA A 68 -31.13 12.94 -25.51
CA ALA A 68 -31.91 12.55 -24.35
C ALA A 68 -32.86 13.68 -23.93
N THR A 69 -32.40 14.94 -23.89
CA THR A 69 -33.23 16.10 -23.53
C THR A 69 -34.41 16.28 -24.49
N VAL A 70 -34.17 16.15 -25.80
CA VAL A 70 -35.22 16.27 -26.83
C VAL A 70 -36.24 15.14 -26.72
N LEU A 71 -35.77 13.90 -26.54
CA LEU A 71 -36.62 12.73 -26.37
C LEU A 71 -37.44 12.81 -25.08
N LEU A 72 -36.81 13.22 -23.98
CA LEU A 72 -37.47 13.41 -22.68
C LEU A 72 -38.51 14.53 -22.75
N SER A 73 -38.22 15.64 -23.44
CA SER A 73 -39.17 16.75 -23.67
C SER A 73 -40.42 16.28 -24.42
N ASN A 74 -40.25 15.38 -25.39
CA ASN A 74 -41.36 14.83 -26.18
C ASN A 74 -42.16 13.76 -25.42
N ALA A 75 -41.50 12.95 -24.59
CA ALA A 75 -42.11 11.86 -23.81
C ALA A 75 -42.57 12.29 -22.41
N TRP A 76 -42.30 13.55 -22.01
CA TRP A 76 -42.51 14.07 -20.66
C TRP A 76 -43.93 13.85 -20.13
N SER A 77 -44.93 13.99 -21.00
CA SER A 77 -46.35 13.85 -20.66
C SER A 77 -46.84 12.40 -20.56
N SER A 78 -46.12 11.45 -21.17
CA SER A 78 -46.44 10.02 -21.16
C SER A 78 -45.63 9.22 -20.13
N MET A 79 -44.69 9.88 -19.46
CA MET A 79 -43.75 9.26 -18.54
C MET A 79 -44.39 9.06 -17.16
N ASP A 80 -44.31 7.83 -16.63
CA ASP A 80 -44.75 7.55 -15.26
C ASP A 80 -43.65 7.98 -14.27
N TRP A 81 -43.77 9.22 -13.83
CA TRP A 81 -42.85 9.81 -12.85
C TRP A 81 -42.80 9.05 -11.52
N GLY A 82 -43.84 8.28 -11.17
CA GLY A 82 -43.88 7.50 -9.94
C GLY A 82 -42.85 6.37 -9.93
N ASP A 83 -42.82 5.58 -11.00
CA ASP A 83 -41.89 4.46 -11.14
C ASP A 83 -40.44 4.93 -11.33
N GLU A 84 -40.24 6.01 -12.08
CA GLU A 84 -38.90 6.53 -12.40
C GLU A 84 -38.26 7.25 -11.20
N LEU A 85 -39.05 7.99 -10.42
CA LEU A 85 -38.55 8.54 -9.16
C LEU A 85 -38.31 7.43 -8.13
N SER A 86 -39.12 6.36 -8.13
CA SER A 86 -38.92 5.21 -7.26
C SER A 86 -37.60 4.47 -7.58
N SER A 87 -37.24 4.34 -8.86
CA SER A 87 -35.97 3.71 -9.28
C SER A 87 -34.74 4.52 -8.83
N LEU A 88 -34.77 5.86 -8.97
CA LEU A 88 -33.75 6.75 -8.43
C LEU A 88 -33.67 6.66 -6.90
N PHE A 89 -34.83 6.66 -6.25
CA PHE A 89 -34.92 6.54 -4.81
C PHE A 89 -34.28 5.23 -4.36
N LEU A 90 -34.60 4.10 -4.97
CA LEU A 90 -33.96 2.82 -4.70
C LEU A 90 -32.44 2.86 -4.93
N SER A 91 -31.96 3.45 -6.02
CA SER A 91 -30.51 3.53 -6.30
C SER A 91 -29.73 4.35 -5.28
N ILE A 92 -30.34 5.38 -4.67
CA ILE A 92 -29.69 6.24 -3.66
C ILE A 92 -29.84 5.63 -2.27
N TRP A 93 -31.04 5.14 -1.94
CA TRP A 93 -31.37 4.67 -0.61
C TRP A 93 -30.90 3.24 -0.34
N TYR A 94 -30.83 2.38 -1.36
CA TYR A 94 -30.35 1.01 -1.18
C TYR A 94 -28.93 0.94 -0.60
N PRO A 95 -27.93 1.71 -1.10
CA PRO A 95 -26.62 1.82 -0.45
C PRO A 95 -26.70 2.35 0.99
N ILE A 96 -27.58 3.31 1.28
CA ILE A 96 -27.72 3.87 2.63
C ILE A 96 -28.29 2.82 3.59
N PHE A 97 -29.27 2.03 3.16
CA PHE A 97 -29.88 0.97 3.96
C PHE A 97 -29.01 -0.28 4.07
N ILE A 98 -28.14 -0.56 3.09
CA ILE A 98 -27.24 -1.72 3.16
C ILE A 98 -26.01 -1.46 4.03
N VAL A 99 -25.53 -0.21 4.13
CA VAL A 99 -24.39 0.17 4.98
C VAL A 99 -24.49 -0.33 6.42
N PRO A 100 -25.59 -0.13 7.18
CA PRO A 100 -25.68 -0.64 8.55
C PRO A 100 -25.60 -2.17 8.60
N TYR A 101 -26.16 -2.87 7.59
CA TYR A 101 -26.06 -4.33 7.50
C TYR A 101 -24.61 -4.78 7.23
N VAL A 102 -23.92 -4.12 6.30
CA VAL A 102 -22.51 -4.38 5.99
C VAL A 102 -21.62 -4.11 7.21
N LEU A 103 -21.86 -3.01 7.94
CA LEU A 103 -21.14 -2.69 9.17
C LEU A 103 -21.38 -3.73 10.27
N ALA A 104 -22.62 -4.20 10.43
CA ALA A 104 -22.94 -5.26 11.37
C ALA A 104 -22.25 -6.58 11.01
N LEU A 105 -22.23 -6.95 9.73
CA LEU A 105 -21.50 -8.14 9.26
C LEU A 105 -19.99 -8.01 9.43
N ALA A 106 -19.42 -6.84 9.12
CA ALA A 106 -18.00 -6.58 9.32
C ALA A 106 -17.62 -6.68 10.81
N TYR A 107 -18.46 -6.13 11.70
CA TYR A 107 -18.29 -6.25 13.14
C TYR A 107 -18.32 -7.72 13.60
N TYR A 108 -19.31 -8.49 13.12
CA TYR A 108 -19.42 -9.91 13.44
C TYR A 108 -18.17 -10.69 12.99
N ALA A 109 -17.72 -10.48 11.76
CA ALA A 109 -16.52 -11.14 11.22
C ALA A 109 -15.25 -10.78 12.02
N LEU A 110 -15.12 -9.54 12.49
CA LEU A 110 -14.00 -9.12 13.33
C LEU A 110 -14.02 -9.77 14.71
N LEU A 111 -15.20 -9.91 15.32
CA LEU A 111 -15.35 -10.62 16.60
C LEU A 111 -15.03 -12.11 16.44
N GLU A 112 -15.48 -12.75 15.36
CA GLU A 112 -15.15 -14.14 15.09
C GLU A 112 -13.64 -14.33 14.90
N SER A 113 -13.01 -13.43 14.14
CA SER A 113 -11.56 -13.40 13.94
C SER A 113 -10.80 -13.18 15.26
N MET A 114 -11.29 -12.28 16.12
CA MET A 114 -10.73 -12.05 17.47
C MET A 114 -10.82 -13.32 18.32
N ARG A 115 -11.97 -14.00 18.31
CA ARG A 115 -12.17 -15.26 19.03
C ARG A 115 -11.20 -16.33 18.54
N MET A 116 -10.99 -16.45 17.23
CA MET A 116 -10.00 -17.38 16.68
C MET A 116 -8.59 -17.05 17.18
N ARG A 117 -8.16 -15.78 17.15
CA ARG A 117 -6.84 -15.35 17.66
C ARG A 117 -6.64 -15.64 19.15
N ILE A 118 -7.67 -15.47 19.96
CA ILE A 118 -7.62 -15.79 21.40
C ILE A 118 -7.43 -17.30 21.60
N ASN A 119 -8.19 -18.11 20.86
CA ASN A 119 -8.14 -19.56 20.97
C ASN A 119 -6.81 -20.18 20.50
N VAL A 120 -5.96 -19.46 19.75
CA VAL A 120 -4.62 -19.95 19.34
C VAL A 120 -3.74 -20.27 20.55
N LEU A 121 -3.91 -19.56 21.67
CA LEU A 121 -3.17 -19.80 22.91
C LEU A 121 -3.88 -20.79 23.85
N GLU A 122 -4.84 -21.58 23.34
CA GLU A 122 -5.69 -22.51 24.11
C GLU A 122 -6.48 -21.85 25.26
N GLU A 123 -6.55 -20.52 25.28
CA GLU A 123 -7.33 -19.79 26.27
C GLU A 123 -8.82 -19.82 25.92
N ASN A 124 -9.57 -20.68 26.62
CA ASN A 124 -11.03 -20.67 26.54
C ASN A 124 -11.58 -19.48 27.34
N LEU A 125 -11.69 -18.33 26.69
CA LEU A 125 -12.25 -17.14 27.33
C LEU A 125 -13.76 -17.33 27.60
N PRO A 126 -14.24 -17.14 28.84
CA PRO A 126 -15.66 -17.26 29.15
C PRO A 126 -16.48 -16.31 28.28
N THR A 127 -17.63 -16.79 27.77
CA THR A 127 -18.48 -16.00 26.86
C THR A 127 -18.88 -14.63 27.44
N LYS A 128 -19.06 -14.55 28.76
CA LYS A 128 -19.34 -13.29 29.46
C LYS A 128 -18.21 -12.28 29.34
N GLU A 129 -16.96 -12.70 29.55
CA GLU A 129 -15.79 -11.82 29.45
C GLU A 129 -15.55 -11.42 27.99
N PHE A 130 -15.80 -12.32 27.04
CA PHE A 130 -15.70 -12.02 25.61
C PHE A 130 -16.69 -10.93 25.20
N ILE A 131 -17.93 -11.00 25.68
CA ILE A 131 -18.95 -9.96 25.45
C ILE A 131 -18.51 -8.64 26.08
N ASN A 132 -17.96 -8.65 27.29
CA ASN A 132 -17.47 -7.43 27.95
C ASN A 132 -16.35 -6.76 27.14
N ILE A 133 -15.38 -7.53 26.65
CA ILE A 133 -14.29 -7.05 25.78
C ILE A 133 -14.89 -6.49 24.48
N ALA A 134 -15.77 -7.24 23.82
CA ALA A 134 -16.41 -6.81 22.56
C ALA A 134 -17.14 -5.47 22.73
N ILE A 135 -17.95 -5.32 23.78
CA ILE A 135 -18.65 -4.06 24.09
C ILE A 135 -17.66 -2.94 24.39
N ALA A 136 -16.60 -3.22 25.15
CA ALA A 136 -15.61 -2.22 25.54
C ALA A 136 -14.78 -1.73 24.34
N LEU A 137 -14.51 -2.58 23.35
CA LEU A 137 -13.73 -2.23 22.16
C LEU A 137 -14.60 -1.61 21.04
N PHE A 138 -15.92 -1.78 21.09
CA PHE A 138 -16.86 -1.07 20.22
C PHE A 138 -16.77 0.45 20.45
N PRO A 139 -16.91 1.30 19.41
CA PRO A 139 -17.20 1.00 18.00
C PRO A 139 -15.98 0.83 17.09
N ASN A 140 -14.75 0.97 17.61
CA ASN A 140 -13.57 1.05 16.75
C ASN A 140 -13.06 -0.35 16.37
N PHE A 141 -13.27 -0.70 15.09
CA PHE A 141 -12.83 -1.96 14.51
C PHE A 141 -11.34 -2.25 14.67
N ARG A 142 -10.51 -1.20 14.76
CA ARG A 142 -9.05 -1.32 14.92
C ARG A 142 -8.68 -2.03 16.22
N TYR A 143 -9.36 -1.72 17.32
CA TYR A 143 -9.07 -2.34 18.60
C TYR A 143 -9.37 -3.84 18.58
N ILE A 144 -10.50 -4.23 18.00
CA ILE A 144 -10.93 -5.64 17.90
C ILE A 144 -9.98 -6.43 17.01
N ARG A 145 -9.52 -5.82 15.91
CA ARG A 145 -8.58 -6.44 14.97
C ARG A 145 -7.25 -6.80 15.63
N HIS A 146 -6.74 -5.95 16.52
CA HIS A 146 -5.43 -6.11 17.15
C HIS A 146 -5.46 -6.82 18.50
N PHE A 147 -6.65 -7.05 19.07
CA PHE A 147 -6.78 -7.85 20.27
C PHE A 147 -6.46 -9.32 19.98
N ASN A 148 -5.54 -9.90 20.74
CA ASN A 148 -5.01 -11.26 20.58
C ASN A 148 -5.12 -12.06 21.90
N GLY A 149 -4.67 -13.32 21.90
CA GLY A 149 -4.75 -14.16 23.11
C GLY A 149 -3.83 -13.74 24.25
N TRP A 150 -2.72 -13.05 23.97
CA TRP A 150 -1.87 -12.50 25.04
C TRP A 150 -2.61 -11.41 25.82
N ASN A 151 -3.28 -10.51 25.11
CA ASN A 151 -4.06 -9.45 25.73
C ASN A 151 -5.28 -10.00 26.48
N ALA A 152 -5.82 -11.13 26.00
CA ALA A 152 -6.86 -11.88 26.67
C ALA A 152 -6.39 -12.47 28.00
N HIS A 153 -5.19 -13.05 28.01
CA HIS A 153 -4.55 -13.60 29.20
C HIS A 153 -4.39 -12.53 30.29
N GLU A 154 -3.71 -11.42 29.97
CA GLU A 154 -3.48 -10.32 30.90
C GLU A 154 -4.80 -9.69 31.40
N TYR A 155 -5.81 -9.61 30.54
CA TYR A 155 -7.15 -9.16 30.93
C TYR A 155 -7.82 -10.12 31.94
N LEU A 156 -7.62 -11.43 31.81
CA LEU A 156 -8.17 -12.43 32.71
C LEU A 156 -7.42 -12.49 34.05
N GLU A 157 -6.13 -12.16 34.09
CA GLU A 157 -5.36 -12.04 35.33
C GLU A 157 -5.84 -10.88 36.22
N CYS A 158 -6.45 -9.85 35.63
CA CYS A 158 -7.03 -8.73 36.37
C CYS A 158 -8.23 -9.18 37.22
N LEU A 159 -8.11 -9.06 38.55
CA LEU A 159 -9.14 -9.53 39.49
C LEU A 159 -10.29 -8.53 39.65
N LYS A 160 -10.00 -7.22 39.65
CA LYS A 160 -11.01 -6.18 39.87
C LYS A 160 -11.59 -5.66 38.55
N PRO A 161 -12.89 -5.34 38.50
CA PRO A 161 -13.50 -4.69 37.33
C PRO A 161 -12.82 -3.37 36.93
N SER A 162 -12.29 -2.61 37.90
CA SER A 162 -11.56 -1.37 37.63
C SER A 162 -10.20 -1.62 36.97
N GLU A 163 -9.50 -2.69 37.36
CA GLU A 163 -8.22 -3.08 36.77
C GLU A 163 -8.42 -3.52 35.31
N LYS A 164 -9.46 -4.33 35.06
CA LYS A 164 -9.90 -4.72 33.71
C LYS A 164 -10.22 -3.51 32.82
N ALA A 165 -10.92 -2.52 33.37
CA ALA A 165 -11.25 -1.30 32.62
C ALA A 165 -10.01 -0.45 32.31
N SER A 166 -9.07 -0.34 33.26
CA SER A 166 -7.79 0.34 33.06
C SER A 166 -6.96 -0.33 31.97
N TYR A 167 -6.83 -1.67 32.05
CA TYR A 167 -6.09 -2.44 31.05
C TYR A 167 -6.60 -2.21 29.63
N LEU A 168 -7.92 -2.26 29.43
CA LEU A 168 -8.51 -1.98 28.12
C LEU A 168 -8.34 -0.53 27.67
N ALA A 169 -8.27 0.43 28.60
CA ALA A 169 -7.98 1.83 28.27
C ALA A 169 -6.53 2.01 27.83
N ASP A 170 -5.59 1.37 28.53
CA ASP A 170 -4.16 1.38 28.20
C ASP A 170 -3.91 0.71 26.84
N PHE A 171 -4.55 -0.45 26.60
CA PHE A 171 -4.51 -1.12 25.30
C PHE A 171 -5.03 -0.23 24.15
N LYS A 172 -6.15 0.48 24.35
CA LYS A 172 -6.66 1.42 23.35
C LYS A 172 -5.66 2.55 23.07
N HIS A 173 -5.08 3.12 24.13
CA HIS A 173 -4.07 4.16 24.00
C HIS A 173 -2.86 3.66 23.22
N GLU A 174 -2.38 2.45 23.50
CA GLU A 174 -1.27 1.85 22.77
C GLU A 174 -1.59 1.69 21.29
N VAL A 175 -2.74 1.09 20.95
CA VAL A 175 -3.18 0.92 19.56
C VAL A 175 -3.34 2.27 18.84
N ASP A 176 -3.91 3.27 19.51
CA ASP A 176 -4.04 4.63 18.95
C ASP A 176 -2.68 5.30 18.75
N THR A 177 -1.72 5.04 19.64
CA THR A 177 -0.36 5.57 19.53
C THR A 177 0.38 4.96 18.35
N VAL A 178 0.31 3.63 18.21
CA VAL A 178 0.88 2.90 17.07
C VAL A 178 0.23 3.35 15.76
N ALA A 179 -1.09 3.53 15.75
CA ALA A 179 -1.80 4.04 14.59
C ALA A 179 -1.44 5.48 14.23
N ALA A 180 -1.29 6.36 15.22
CA ALA A 180 -0.83 7.73 15.00
C ALA A 180 0.59 7.77 14.42
N ASN A 181 1.48 6.89 14.91
CA ASN A 181 2.82 6.73 14.36
C ASN A 181 2.79 6.20 12.92
N ALA A 182 1.91 5.23 12.61
CA ALA A 182 1.72 4.72 11.26
C ALA A 182 1.18 5.79 10.31
N ASP A 183 0.19 6.59 10.74
CA ASP A 183 -0.37 7.70 9.96
C ASP A 183 0.67 8.81 9.73
N ALA A 184 1.46 9.14 10.76
CA ALA A 184 2.58 10.08 10.64
C ALA A 184 3.64 9.57 9.64
N LYS A 185 3.94 8.27 9.66
CA LYS A 185 4.87 7.62 8.72
C LYS A 185 4.35 7.66 7.29
N VAL A 186 3.06 7.41 7.07
CA VAL A 186 2.40 7.56 5.76
C VAL A 186 2.48 9.00 5.27
N LYS A 187 2.16 9.97 6.12
CA LYS A 187 2.21 11.39 5.76
C LYS A 187 3.63 11.84 5.40
N ARG A 188 4.63 11.41 6.18
CA ARG A 188 6.05 11.65 5.89
C ARG A 188 6.43 11.06 4.53
N PHE A 189 6.08 9.79 4.29
CA PHE A 189 6.34 9.13 3.01
C PHE A 189 5.68 9.85 1.83
N GLU A 190 4.38 10.13 1.90
CA GLU A 190 3.65 10.79 0.81
C GLU A 190 4.20 12.21 0.55
N SER A 191 4.65 12.93 1.58
CA SER A 191 5.29 14.24 1.41
C SER A 191 6.69 14.19 0.78
N GLY A 192 7.41 13.09 0.98
CA GLY A 192 8.79 12.88 0.50
C GLY A 192 8.87 12.15 -0.85
N LYS A 193 7.78 11.53 -1.31
CA LYS A 193 7.74 10.74 -2.54
C LYS A 193 8.28 11.50 -3.75
N GLY A 194 9.27 10.92 -4.43
CA GLY A 194 9.94 11.49 -5.60
C GLY A 194 10.91 12.65 -5.30
N ARG A 195 11.14 12.99 -4.04
CA ARG A 195 12.15 13.99 -3.64
C ARG A 195 13.47 13.32 -3.31
N SER A 196 14.56 13.90 -3.80
CA SER A 196 15.92 13.54 -3.40
C SER A 196 16.34 14.29 -2.15
N GLY A 197 17.13 13.66 -1.29
CA GLY A 197 17.71 14.26 -0.09
C GLY A 197 17.20 13.64 1.20
N PHE A 198 17.74 14.14 2.30
CA PHE A 198 17.41 13.70 3.65
C PHE A 198 16.49 14.70 4.35
N ASP A 199 15.65 14.20 5.22
CA ASP A 199 14.90 15.01 6.18
C ASP A 199 15.75 15.40 7.40
N GLU A 200 15.13 16.14 8.32
CA GLU A 200 15.78 16.67 9.53
C GLU A 200 16.33 15.57 10.45
N ASP A 201 15.78 14.35 10.38
CA ASP A 201 16.23 13.22 11.19
C ASP A 201 17.39 12.44 10.53
N GLY A 202 17.71 12.76 9.27
CA GLY A 202 18.70 12.05 8.45
C GLY A 202 18.14 10.82 7.73
N ILE A 203 16.82 10.71 7.59
CA ILE A 203 16.18 9.67 6.79
C ILE A 203 15.96 10.20 5.38
N TRP A 204 16.16 9.37 4.35
CA TRP A 204 15.92 9.76 2.96
C TRP A 204 14.46 10.20 2.75
N PHE A 205 14.10 10.98 1.72
CA PHE A 205 12.69 11.37 1.52
C PHE A 205 11.85 10.29 0.81
N ASP A 206 12.37 9.69 -0.27
CA ASP A 206 11.63 8.73 -1.10
C ASP A 206 11.89 7.28 -0.68
N TRP A 207 10.94 6.69 0.05
CA TRP A 207 11.07 5.34 0.58
C TRP A 207 10.52 4.25 -0.35
N THR A 208 10.06 4.61 -1.55
CA THR A 208 9.22 3.72 -2.40
C THR A 208 9.85 2.35 -2.62
N TYR A 209 11.18 2.30 -2.80
CA TYR A 209 11.92 1.08 -3.09
C TYR A 209 12.92 0.67 -2.00
N LEU A 210 13.03 1.44 -0.92
CA LEU A 210 14.12 1.26 0.05
C LEU A 210 14.03 -0.06 0.80
N GLU A 211 12.84 -0.50 1.21
CA GLU A 211 12.65 -1.79 1.88
C GLU A 211 12.92 -2.98 0.93
N GLU A 212 12.50 -2.86 -0.33
CA GLU A 212 12.76 -3.86 -1.37
C GLU A 212 14.25 -3.96 -1.68
N MET A 213 14.96 -2.82 -1.74
CA MET A 213 16.41 -2.76 -1.93
C MET A 213 17.16 -3.44 -0.79
N LYS A 214 16.76 -3.24 0.47
CA LYS A 214 17.34 -3.95 1.61
C LYS A 214 17.15 -5.46 1.50
N SER A 215 15.94 -5.89 1.21
CA SER A 215 15.61 -7.31 1.05
C SER A 215 16.39 -7.96 -0.09
N PHE A 216 16.55 -7.23 -1.20
CA PHE A 216 17.39 -7.60 -2.34
C PHE A 216 18.85 -7.78 -1.92
N LEU A 217 19.45 -6.78 -1.27
CA LEU A 217 20.85 -6.82 -0.85
C LEU A 217 21.12 -7.95 0.16
N TRP A 218 20.19 -8.19 1.09
CA TRP A 218 20.25 -9.32 2.01
C TRP A 218 20.23 -10.67 1.28
N THR A 219 19.42 -10.79 0.22
CA THR A 219 19.34 -12.00 -0.60
C THR A 219 20.66 -12.25 -1.32
N ILE A 220 21.24 -11.22 -1.96
CA ILE A 220 22.54 -11.34 -2.63
C ILE A 220 23.64 -11.67 -1.62
N ALA A 221 23.68 -10.99 -0.48
CA ALA A 221 24.69 -11.26 0.55
C ALA A 221 24.63 -12.70 1.08
N SER A 222 23.43 -13.24 1.24
CA SER A 222 23.23 -14.64 1.66
C SER A 222 23.72 -15.63 0.60
N LEU A 223 23.43 -15.37 -0.68
CA LEU A 223 23.88 -16.20 -1.79
C LEU A 223 25.40 -16.17 -1.96
N GLU A 224 26.03 -14.99 -1.88
CA GLU A 224 27.49 -14.87 -1.95
C GLU A 224 28.17 -15.57 -0.78
N ASN A 225 27.63 -15.45 0.43
CA ASN A 225 28.16 -16.14 1.60
C ASN A 225 28.08 -17.67 1.45
N GLN A 226 26.97 -18.19 0.89
CA GLN A 226 26.86 -19.61 0.57
C GLN A 226 27.95 -20.04 -0.44
N ARG A 227 28.18 -19.24 -1.49
CA ARG A 227 29.20 -19.54 -2.51
C ARG A 227 30.61 -19.53 -1.95
N TRP A 228 30.90 -18.61 -1.04
CA TRP A 228 32.16 -18.57 -0.31
C TRP A 228 32.36 -19.85 0.51
N MET A 229 31.35 -20.30 1.25
CA MET A 229 31.43 -21.54 2.03
C MET A 229 31.65 -22.79 1.17
N GLU A 230 31.09 -22.82 -0.05
CA GLU A 230 31.22 -23.96 -0.97
C GLU A 230 32.57 -24.01 -1.70
N SER A 231 33.13 -22.85 -2.06
CA SER A 231 34.23 -22.78 -3.04
C SER A 231 35.43 -21.92 -2.61
N GLY A 232 35.33 -21.21 -1.49
CA GLY A 232 36.34 -20.25 -1.03
C GLY A 232 36.52 -19.04 -1.95
N ALA A 233 35.52 -18.76 -2.80
CA ALA A 233 35.51 -17.62 -3.72
C ALA A 233 34.10 -17.11 -3.95
N TYR A 234 33.95 -15.80 -4.14
CA TYR A 234 32.69 -15.17 -4.56
C TYR A 234 32.41 -15.38 -6.05
N SER A 235 31.14 -15.31 -6.43
CA SER A 235 30.69 -15.65 -7.80
C SER A 235 30.00 -14.49 -8.49
N SER A 236 29.98 -14.44 -9.82
CA SER A 236 29.19 -13.43 -10.54
C SER A 236 27.73 -13.86 -10.53
N LEU A 237 26.95 -13.37 -9.55
CA LEU A 237 25.52 -13.64 -9.42
C LEU A 237 24.66 -12.79 -10.38
N ASP A 238 25.11 -12.55 -11.62
CA ASP A 238 24.47 -11.60 -12.56
C ASP A 238 23.00 -11.95 -12.86
N GLU A 239 22.66 -13.23 -12.96
CA GLU A 239 21.29 -13.67 -13.20
C GLU A 239 20.38 -13.42 -12.00
N ALA A 240 20.87 -13.72 -10.79
CA ALA A 240 20.13 -13.45 -9.55
C ALA A 240 20.01 -11.94 -9.32
N PHE A 241 21.09 -11.19 -9.56
CA PHE A 241 21.13 -9.73 -9.49
C PHE A 241 20.02 -9.11 -10.35
N ASN A 242 20.00 -9.44 -11.65
CA ASN A 242 19.01 -8.89 -12.58
C ASN A 242 17.57 -9.33 -12.27
N ARG A 243 17.39 -10.50 -11.63
CA ARG A 243 16.06 -11.02 -11.28
C ARG A 243 15.49 -10.38 -10.01
N PHE A 244 16.35 -10.09 -9.03
CA PHE A 244 15.91 -9.59 -7.71
C PHE A 244 16.03 -8.07 -7.57
N LEU A 245 16.73 -7.37 -8.49
CA LEU A 245 16.79 -5.91 -8.47
C LEU A 245 15.37 -5.32 -8.63
N PRO A 246 14.92 -4.43 -7.72
CA PRO A 246 13.59 -3.83 -7.80
C PRO A 246 13.36 -3.07 -9.11
N ASN A 247 12.14 -3.21 -9.67
CA ASN A 247 11.78 -2.57 -10.93
C ASN A 247 11.83 -1.04 -10.82
N GLY A 248 12.78 -0.43 -11.53
CA GLY A 248 13.02 1.02 -11.52
C GLY A 248 14.27 1.44 -10.75
N CYS A 249 14.90 0.53 -10.00
CA CYS A 249 16.20 0.75 -9.40
C CYS A 249 17.32 0.38 -10.38
N ASN A 250 18.46 1.05 -10.25
CA ASN A 250 19.71 0.69 -10.92
C ASN A 250 20.68 0.09 -9.91
N GLY A 251 21.73 -0.58 -10.35
CA GLY A 251 22.74 -1.11 -9.45
C GLY A 251 23.81 -1.88 -10.18
N SER A 252 24.79 -2.38 -9.45
CA SER A 252 25.79 -3.30 -9.99
C SER A 252 26.34 -4.21 -8.89
N LEU A 253 26.85 -5.37 -9.33
CA LEU A 253 27.63 -6.30 -8.53
C LEU A 253 29.05 -6.32 -9.09
N LEU A 254 30.03 -5.99 -8.25
CA LEU A 254 31.45 -6.02 -8.60
C LEU A 254 32.18 -7.02 -7.71
N LEU A 255 33.14 -7.72 -8.32
CA LEU A 255 34.04 -8.64 -7.65
C LEU A 255 35.46 -8.11 -7.70
N SER A 256 36.21 -8.32 -6.62
CA SER A 256 37.66 -8.16 -6.64
C SER A 256 38.30 -9.10 -7.66
N ARG A 257 39.48 -8.73 -8.19
CA ARG A 257 40.24 -9.57 -9.14
C ARG A 257 40.52 -10.97 -8.59
N GLY A 258 40.71 -11.09 -7.28
CA GLY A 258 40.94 -12.36 -6.58
C GLY A 258 39.67 -13.14 -6.23
N LYS A 259 38.48 -12.56 -6.43
CA LYS A 259 37.18 -13.07 -5.95
C LYS A 259 37.12 -13.32 -4.44
N ASP A 260 37.97 -12.61 -3.71
CA ASP A 260 38.12 -12.56 -2.26
C ASP A 260 37.23 -11.49 -1.61
N ALA A 261 36.72 -10.55 -2.40
CA ALA A 261 35.75 -9.56 -1.97
C ALA A 261 34.69 -9.28 -3.04
N TYR A 262 33.48 -8.93 -2.61
CA TYR A 262 32.39 -8.48 -3.47
C TYR A 262 31.77 -7.19 -2.93
N VAL A 263 31.19 -6.43 -3.85
CA VAL A 263 30.42 -5.22 -3.57
C VAL A 263 29.17 -5.22 -4.43
N CYS A 264 28.01 -5.10 -3.79
CA CYS A 264 26.72 -5.02 -4.45
C CYS A 264 26.00 -3.75 -4.00
N TRP A 265 25.52 -2.94 -4.94
CA TRP A 265 24.72 -1.76 -4.60
C TRP A 265 23.48 -1.64 -5.47
N ALA A 266 22.46 -1.01 -4.90
CA ALA A 266 21.25 -0.60 -5.57
C ALA A 266 21.01 0.89 -5.34
N ILE A 267 20.45 1.55 -6.35
CA ILE A 267 20.18 2.98 -6.42
C ILE A 267 18.70 3.14 -6.74
N ASN A 268 17.96 3.86 -5.91
CA ASN A 268 16.57 4.18 -6.18
C ASN A 268 16.43 5.30 -7.25
N PRO A 269 15.25 5.50 -7.85
CA PRO A 269 15.03 6.57 -8.84
C PRO A 269 15.34 7.99 -8.34
N SER A 270 15.26 8.22 -7.03
CA SER A 270 15.56 9.52 -6.40
C SER A 270 17.06 9.74 -6.14
N GLY A 271 17.91 8.73 -6.35
CA GLY A 271 19.38 8.81 -6.22
C GLY A 271 19.97 8.25 -4.92
N PHE A 272 19.17 7.68 -4.03
CA PHE A 272 19.67 7.05 -2.81
C PHE A 272 20.28 5.68 -3.09
N VAL A 273 21.40 5.41 -2.44
CA VAL A 273 22.18 4.19 -2.62
C VAL A 273 22.21 3.39 -1.32
N PHE A 274 21.86 2.11 -1.44
CA PHE A 274 22.22 1.10 -0.45
C PHE A 274 23.23 0.16 -1.06
N ALA A 275 24.25 -0.22 -0.29
CA ALA A 275 25.20 -1.22 -0.72
C ALA A 275 25.58 -2.18 0.42
N THR A 276 25.97 -3.38 0.03
CA THR A 276 26.58 -4.36 0.92
C THR A 276 27.81 -4.96 0.26
N GLY A 277 28.78 -5.32 1.07
CA GLY A 277 29.99 -5.95 0.60
C GLY A 277 30.66 -6.76 1.70
N SER A 278 31.46 -7.73 1.30
CA SER A 278 32.21 -8.55 2.23
C SER A 278 33.54 -8.96 1.63
N ARG A 279 34.50 -9.24 2.51
CA ARG A 279 35.84 -9.73 2.22
C ARG A 279 36.08 -11.01 3.01
N ASP A 280 36.72 -11.99 2.37
CA ASP A 280 37.17 -13.24 3.00
C ASP A 280 36.06 -14.03 3.74
N GLY A 281 34.82 -13.92 3.27
CA GLY A 281 33.66 -14.58 3.91
C GLY A 281 33.18 -13.95 5.22
N ALA A 282 33.54 -12.69 5.51
CA ALA A 282 33.05 -12.00 6.69
C ALA A 282 31.51 -11.89 6.68
N PHE A 283 30.86 -12.35 7.75
CA PHE A 283 29.42 -12.25 7.94
C PHE A 283 29.11 -11.85 9.39
N PRO A 284 28.25 -10.87 9.66
CA PRO A 284 27.45 -10.08 8.71
C PRO A 284 28.29 -9.24 7.74
N SER A 285 27.76 -8.99 6.54
CA SER A 285 28.44 -8.20 5.53
C SER A 285 28.50 -6.72 5.93
N MET A 286 29.54 -6.03 5.46
CA MET A 286 29.66 -4.59 5.64
C MET A 286 28.56 -3.87 4.83
N LYS A 287 28.16 -2.69 5.29
CA LYS A 287 27.05 -1.92 4.73
C LYS A 287 27.49 -0.51 4.36
N TYR A 288 26.77 0.07 3.42
CA TYR A 288 26.92 1.46 3.01
C TYR A 288 25.55 2.06 2.70
N GLU A 289 25.36 3.32 3.05
CA GLU A 289 24.21 4.13 2.65
C GLU A 289 24.66 5.54 2.28
N GLY A 290 24.02 6.15 1.27
CA GLY A 290 24.40 7.49 0.82
C GLY A 290 23.64 8.00 -0.39
N ASP A 291 23.97 9.21 -0.82
CA ASP A 291 23.43 9.89 -2.00
C ASP A 291 24.31 9.73 -3.24
N ARG A 292 25.39 8.95 -3.14
CA ARG A 292 26.33 8.67 -4.21
C ARG A 292 26.66 7.19 -4.29
N CYS A 293 27.11 6.75 -5.46
CA CYS A 293 27.64 5.40 -5.62
C CYS A 293 28.90 5.22 -4.76
N PRO A 294 29.11 4.03 -4.18
CA PRO A 294 30.35 3.74 -3.48
C PRO A 294 31.53 3.84 -4.44
N ILE A 295 32.65 4.38 -3.97
CA ILE A 295 33.87 4.46 -4.77
C ILE A 295 34.51 3.07 -4.86
N THR A 296 34.37 2.42 -6.01
CA THR A 296 34.92 1.07 -6.26
C THR A 296 36.20 1.07 -7.09
N GLU A 297 36.61 2.22 -7.62
CA GLU A 297 37.85 2.40 -8.39
C GLU A 297 39.02 2.73 -7.44
N GLY A 298 39.51 1.72 -6.70
CA GLY A 298 40.57 1.88 -5.71
C GLY A 298 41.29 0.57 -5.39
N ALA A 299 42.33 0.65 -4.54
CA ALA A 299 43.03 -0.54 -4.04
C ALA A 299 42.17 -1.37 -3.09
N ASP A 300 41.21 -0.73 -2.40
CA ASP A 300 40.22 -1.37 -1.55
C ASP A 300 38.82 -1.00 -2.04
N ILE A 301 38.05 -2.00 -2.49
CA ILE A 301 36.67 -1.83 -2.97
C ILE A 301 35.66 -1.59 -1.85
N LEU A 302 36.05 -1.81 -0.58
CA LEU A 302 35.20 -1.70 0.62
C LEU A 302 35.54 -0.48 1.48
N SER A 303 36.35 0.48 1.00
CA SER A 303 36.87 1.58 1.83
C SER A 303 35.82 2.49 2.48
N GLU A 304 34.62 2.57 1.88
CA GLU A 304 33.51 3.39 2.40
C GLU A 304 32.48 2.57 3.20
N PHE A 305 32.68 1.25 3.32
CA PHE A 305 31.74 0.35 3.99
C PHE A 305 32.04 0.28 5.49
N VAL A 306 30.98 0.11 6.28
CA VAL A 306 31.03 0.09 7.74
C VAL A 306 30.58 -1.28 8.24
N ASP A 307 31.26 -1.78 9.28
CA ASP A 307 30.88 -2.99 10.00
C ASP A 307 29.66 -2.74 10.91
N ASP A 308 28.71 -3.68 10.91
CA ASP A 308 27.46 -3.62 11.68
C ASP A 308 27.64 -3.93 13.19
N ASN A 309 28.87 -3.92 13.71
CA ASN A 309 29.26 -4.63 14.94
C ASN A 309 29.30 -3.81 16.24
N GLY A 310 28.79 -2.58 16.31
CA GLY A 310 28.67 -1.96 17.64
C GLY A 310 28.27 -0.51 17.82
N ASP A 311 28.22 0.33 16.77
CA ASP A 311 27.85 1.76 16.92
C ASP A 311 26.93 2.25 15.76
N ALA A 312 26.12 1.30 15.27
CA ALA A 312 25.49 1.32 13.95
C ALA A 312 24.34 2.35 13.80
N ASP A 313 23.71 2.76 14.91
CA ASP A 313 22.60 3.75 14.89
C ASP A 313 23.06 5.15 14.47
N SER A 314 24.35 5.47 14.56
CA SER A 314 24.87 6.79 14.20
C SER A 314 25.26 6.92 12.73
N GLN A 315 25.71 5.83 12.08
CA GLN A 315 26.27 5.86 10.72
C GLN A 315 25.34 5.24 9.67
N LEU A 316 24.45 4.31 10.05
CA LEU A 316 23.60 3.54 9.13
C LEU A 316 22.10 3.70 9.47
N LYS A 317 21.67 4.95 9.70
CA LYS A 317 20.30 5.27 10.13
C LYS A 317 19.25 4.70 9.19
N ASN A 318 19.46 4.80 7.88
CA ASN A 318 18.49 4.34 6.91
C ASN A 318 18.45 2.81 6.84
N TRP A 319 19.55 2.09 7.08
CA TRP A 319 19.58 0.63 7.20
C TRP A 319 18.76 0.12 8.39
N HIS A 320 18.84 0.78 9.55
CA HIS A 320 18.11 0.38 10.76
C HIS A 320 16.66 0.89 10.78
N PHE A 321 16.34 1.92 10.00
CA PHE A 321 14.98 2.42 9.87
C PHE A 321 14.10 1.44 9.08
N SER A 322 13.02 0.94 9.68
CA SER A 322 12.02 0.16 8.94
C SER A 322 11.25 1.10 8.01
N PHE A 323 11.24 0.86 6.69
CA PHE A 323 10.42 1.62 5.75
C PHE A 323 9.04 0.99 5.54
N TYR A 324 8.82 -0.22 6.07
CA TYR A 324 7.54 -0.91 6.02
C TYR A 324 6.44 -0.13 6.75
N ILE A 325 5.32 0.11 6.08
CA ILE A 325 4.14 0.76 6.67
C ILE A 325 3.11 -0.33 6.95
N ASP A 326 2.86 -0.60 8.23
CA ASP A 326 1.79 -1.50 8.62
C ASP A 326 0.42 -0.83 8.45
N ARG A 327 -0.20 -1.11 7.31
CA ARG A 327 -1.53 -0.59 6.98
C ARG A 327 -2.65 -1.20 7.80
N SER A 328 -2.39 -2.21 8.63
CA SER A 328 -3.43 -2.79 9.49
C SER A 328 -3.87 -1.88 10.64
N TYR A 329 -3.03 -0.88 10.97
CA TYR A 329 -3.31 0.16 11.96
C TYR A 329 -3.86 1.45 11.37
N LEU A 330 -3.95 1.57 10.04
CA LEU A 330 -4.61 2.69 9.36
C LEU A 330 -6.09 2.33 9.18
#